data_AF-A0A430DHT7-F1
#
_entry.id   AF-A0A430DHT7-F1
#
_cell.length_a   1.000
_cell.length_b   1.000
_cell.length_c   1.000
_cell.angle_alpha   90.00
_cell.angle_beta   90.00
_cell.angle_gamma   90.00
#
_symmetry.space_group_name_H-M   'P 1'
#
loop_
_entity.id
_entity.type
_entity.pdbx_description
1 polymer ?
#
loop_
_entity_poly.entity_id
_entity_poly.type
_entity_poly.pdbx_seq_one_letter_code
_entity_poly.pdbx_strand_id
1 'polypeptide(L)'
;MSEQTKILSLRLSPAEWDLLTNLADRQGFSRSNAARLALVMGVRFAEAGHTFNITRMVLLMEYMQAAIDVMITRDHGDVIPQLLEAAKQRLETFHA
;
A
#
# COMPACT_ATOMS: atom_id res chain seq x y z
N MET A 1 -11.79 12.82 30.37
CA MET A 1 -10.45 12.29 30.74
C MET A 1 -9.46 12.82 29.73
N SER A 2 -8.44 13.55 30.15
CA SER A 2 -7.36 13.98 29.24
C SER A 2 -6.63 12.72 28.74
N GLU A 3 -6.57 12.52 27.42
CA GLU A 3 -5.76 11.45 26.82
C GLU A 3 -4.29 11.69 27.20
N GLN A 4 -3.71 10.81 27.99
CA GLN A 4 -2.29 10.86 28.29
C GLN A 4 -1.49 10.40 27.06
N THR A 5 -0.94 11.36 26.32
CA THR A 5 0.04 11.07 25.28
C THR A 5 1.33 10.50 25.88
N LYS A 6 1.82 9.38 25.34
CA LYS A 6 3.13 8.80 25.68
C LYS A 6 4.16 9.18 24.62
N ILE A 7 5.43 9.31 25.00
CA ILE A 7 6.53 9.67 24.11
C ILE A 7 7.43 8.45 23.88
N LEU A 8 7.74 8.19 22.61
CA LEU A 8 8.74 7.22 22.17
C LEU A 8 9.84 7.97 21.42
N SER A 9 11.11 7.61 21.65
CA SER A 9 12.26 8.15 20.93
C SER A 9 12.93 7.06 20.09
N LEU A 10 13.32 7.41 18.87
CA LEU A 10 14.00 6.52 17.93
C LEU A 10 15.39 7.06 17.63
N ARG A 11 16.38 6.18 17.51
CA ARG A 11 17.67 6.51 16.89
C ARG A 11 17.61 6.06 15.45
N LEU A 12 17.96 6.95 14.55
CA LEU A 12 17.86 6.73 13.11
C LEU A 12 19.22 6.98 12.47
N SER A 13 19.57 6.18 11.49
CA SER A 13 20.63 6.51 10.53
C SER A 13 20.23 7.74 9.69
N PRO A 14 21.21 8.39 9.02
CA PRO A 14 20.91 9.51 8.12
C PRO A 14 19.91 9.14 7.01
N ALA A 15 20.02 7.94 6.46
CA ALA A 15 19.13 7.46 5.41
C ALA A 15 17.67 7.28 5.89
N GLU A 16 17.48 6.72 7.09
CA GLU A 16 16.14 6.60 7.70
C GLU A 16 15.53 7.96 8.04
N TRP A 17 16.36 8.91 8.45
CA TRP A 17 15.95 10.29 8.69
C TRP A 17 15.46 10.97 7.41
N ASP A 18 16.19 10.81 6.31
CA ASP A 18 15.83 11.37 5.02
C ASP A 18 14.54 10.74 4.47
N LEU A 19 14.36 9.42 4.65
CA LEU A 19 13.12 8.73 4.28
C LEU A 19 11.90 9.32 4.99
N LEU A 20 11.99 9.54 6.31
CA LEU A 20 10.89 10.15 7.07
C LEU A 20 10.65 11.61 6.69
N THR A 21 11.71 12.36 6.41
CA THR A 21 11.62 13.76 5.96
C THR A 21 10.91 13.84 4.61
N ASN A 22 11.34 13.05 3.63
CA ASN A 22 10.73 13.00 2.30
C ASN A 22 9.26 12.51 2.35
N LEU A 23 8.91 11.60 3.25
CA LEU A 23 7.52 11.19 3.44
C LEU A 23 6.68 12.31 4.06
N ALA A 24 7.23 12.99 5.08
CA ALA A 24 6.59 14.11 5.75
C ALA A 24 6.28 15.25 4.77
N ASP A 25 7.26 15.62 3.95
CA ASP A 25 7.14 16.70 2.97
C ASP A 25 6.10 16.36 1.89
N ARG A 26 6.13 15.14 1.34
CA ARG A 26 5.16 14.69 0.32
C ARG A 26 3.72 14.69 0.82
N GLN A 27 3.51 14.39 2.10
CA GLN A 27 2.17 14.25 2.69
C GLN A 27 1.72 15.51 3.44
N GLY A 28 2.55 16.55 3.50
CA GLY A 28 2.23 17.80 4.19
C GLY A 28 2.08 17.68 5.71
N PHE A 29 2.71 16.68 6.35
CA PHE A 29 2.64 16.49 7.80
C PHE A 29 4.02 16.49 8.48
N SER A 30 4.06 16.47 9.82
CA SER A 30 5.32 16.45 10.57
C SER A 30 6.05 15.10 10.46
N ARG A 31 7.38 15.11 10.63
CA ARG A 31 8.19 13.87 10.74
C ARG A 31 7.70 12.93 11.84
N SER A 32 7.20 13.45 12.95
CA SER A 32 6.59 12.63 14.01
C SER A 32 5.33 11.93 13.53
N ASN A 33 4.52 12.57 12.69
CA ASN A 33 3.37 11.92 12.04
C ASN A 33 3.82 10.87 11.02
N ALA A 34 4.89 11.14 10.26
CA ALA A 34 5.50 10.16 9.36
C ALA A 34 5.92 8.88 10.13
N ALA A 35 6.65 9.07 11.23
CA ALA A 35 7.11 7.97 12.08
C ALA A 35 5.94 7.22 12.73
N ARG A 36 4.92 7.95 13.21
CA ARG A 36 3.70 7.34 13.79
C ARG A 36 2.95 6.51 12.75
N LEU A 37 2.79 7.01 11.53
CA LEU A 37 2.15 6.30 10.44
C LEU A 37 2.90 5.00 10.11
N ALA A 38 4.23 5.09 9.95
CA ALA A 38 5.08 3.92 9.71
C ALA A 38 4.99 2.89 10.84
N LEU A 39 5.03 3.34 12.10
CA LEU A 39 4.89 2.48 13.28
C LEU A 39 3.55 1.74 13.28
N VAL A 40 2.43 2.46 13.10
CA VAL A 40 1.08 1.87 13.14
C VAL A 40 0.90 0.84 12.02
N MET A 41 1.39 1.12 10.81
CA MET A 41 1.35 0.15 9.72
C MET A 41 2.22 -1.07 10.04
N GLY A 42 3.47 -0.86 10.47
CA GLY A 42 4.42 -1.93 10.78
C GLY A 42 3.94 -2.87 11.89
N VAL A 43 3.36 -2.32 12.97
CA VAL A 43 2.83 -3.12 14.08
C VAL A 43 1.71 -4.05 13.60
N ARG A 44 0.78 -3.57 12.77
CA ARG A 44 -0.32 -4.42 12.27
C ARG A 44 0.17 -5.59 11.43
N PHE A 45 1.21 -5.38 10.61
CA PHE A 45 1.83 -6.47 9.86
C PHE A 45 2.54 -7.46 10.79
N ALA A 46 3.27 -6.96 11.78
CA ALA A 46 3.96 -7.79 12.76
C ALA A 46 2.98 -8.63 13.59
N GLU A 47 1.87 -8.05 14.06
CA GLU A 47 0.82 -8.75 14.81
C GLU A 47 0.17 -9.87 14.00
N ALA A 48 -0.02 -9.66 12.69
CA ALA A 48 -0.57 -10.69 11.80
C ALA A 48 0.45 -11.79 11.44
N GLY A 49 1.67 -11.75 11.99
CA GLY A 49 2.75 -12.68 11.63
C GLY A 49 3.20 -12.55 10.18
N HIS A 50 2.86 -11.44 9.52
CA HIS A 50 3.16 -11.21 8.12
C HIS A 50 4.47 -10.45 7.97
N THR A 51 5.36 -10.98 7.14
CA THR A 51 6.45 -10.19 6.55
C THR A 51 5.97 -9.63 5.22
N PHE A 52 6.16 -8.33 5.00
CA PHE A 52 5.73 -7.69 3.77
C PHE A 52 6.83 -7.76 2.72
N ASN A 53 6.77 -8.78 1.86
CA ASN A 53 7.65 -8.90 0.70
C ASN A 53 6.93 -8.33 -0.53
N ILE A 54 7.23 -7.08 -0.89
CA ILE A 54 6.63 -6.36 -2.03
C ILE A 54 6.77 -7.17 -3.32
N THR A 55 7.95 -7.74 -3.56
CA THR A 55 8.21 -8.53 -4.76
C THR A 55 7.29 -9.74 -4.86
N ARG A 56 7.08 -10.45 -3.74
CA ARG A 56 6.14 -11.58 -3.68
C ARG A 56 4.70 -11.14 -3.87
N MET A 57 4.32 -9.99 -3.32
CA MET A 57 2.97 -9.45 -3.49
C MET A 57 2.71 -9.08 -4.96
N VAL A 58 3.63 -8.37 -5.61
CA VAL A 58 3.55 -8.05 -7.04
C VAL A 58 3.46 -9.32 -7.87
N LEU A 59 4.32 -10.31 -7.62
CA LEU A 59 4.28 -11.60 -8.33
C LEU A 59 2.91 -12.28 -8.21
N LEU A 60 2.31 -12.30 -7.02
CA LEU A 60 0.99 -12.89 -6.82
C LEU A 60 -0.10 -12.12 -7.55
N MET A 61 -0.06 -10.78 -7.56
CA MET A 61 -1.02 -9.96 -8.30
C MET A 61 -0.92 -10.20 -9.80
N GLU A 62 0.30 -10.16 -10.35
CA GLU A 62 0.55 -10.43 -11.78
C GLU A 62 0.13 -11.86 -12.17
N TYR A 63 0.43 -12.84 -11.32
CA TYR A 63 0.00 -14.22 -11.55
C TYR A 63 -1.52 -14.35 -11.57
N MET A 64 -2.22 -13.71 -10.62
CA MET A 64 -3.68 -13.71 -10.61
C MET A 64 -4.27 -13.02 -11.84
N GLN A 65 -3.72 -11.88 -12.27
CA GLN A 65 -4.16 -11.21 -13.49
C GLN A 65 -3.97 -12.11 -14.72
N ALA A 66 -2.80 -12.72 -14.88
CA ALA A 66 -2.54 -13.64 -15.98
C ALA A 66 -3.48 -14.86 -15.96
N ALA A 67 -3.74 -15.43 -14.78
CA ALA A 67 -4.66 -16.56 -14.65
C ALA A 67 -6.10 -16.17 -15.02
N ILE A 68 -6.55 -15.00 -14.57
CA ILE A 68 -7.89 -14.46 -14.88
C ILE A 68 -8.00 -14.17 -16.39
N ASP A 69 -6.98 -13.57 -17.01
CA ASP A 69 -6.96 -13.29 -18.44
C ASP A 69 -7.12 -14.57 -19.26
N VAL A 70 -6.45 -15.65 -18.87
CA VAL A 70 -6.61 -16.98 -19.51
C VAL A 70 -8.05 -17.48 -19.37
N MET A 71 -8.65 -17.38 -18.18
CA MET A 71 -10.02 -17.83 -17.94
C MET A 71 -11.04 -17.03 -18.75
N ILE A 72 -10.96 -15.70 -18.71
CA ILE A 72 -11.89 -14.81 -19.43
C ILE A 72 -11.73 -14.97 -20.94
N THR A 73 -10.50 -15.04 -21.45
CA THR A 73 -10.26 -15.25 -22.87
C THR A 73 -10.86 -16.58 -23.35
N ARG A 74 -10.79 -17.63 -22.52
CA ARG A 74 -11.35 -18.94 -22.85
C ARG A 74 -12.89 -18.95 -22.85
N ASP A 75 -13.50 -18.37 -21.82
CA ASP A 75 -14.93 -18.58 -21.54
C ASP A 75 -15.82 -17.40 -21.98
N HIS A 76 -15.26 -16.19 -22.04
CA HIS A 76 -15.98 -14.91 -22.21
C HIS A 76 -15.14 -13.86 -22.97
N GLY A 77 -14.42 -14.28 -24.02
CA GLY A 77 -13.49 -13.40 -24.73
C GLY A 77 -14.14 -12.17 -25.38
N ASP A 78 -15.44 -12.24 -25.66
CA ASP A 78 -16.24 -11.19 -26.28
C ASP A 78 -16.47 -9.97 -25.38
N VAL A 79 -16.43 -10.14 -24.04
CA VAL A 79 -16.68 -9.05 -23.08
C VAL A 79 -15.42 -8.38 -22.55
N ILE A 80 -14.22 -8.84 -22.96
CA ILE A 80 -12.93 -8.27 -22.53
C ILE A 80 -12.87 -6.74 -22.67
N PRO A 81 -13.28 -6.13 -23.81
CA PRO A 81 -13.23 -4.67 -23.95
C PRO A 81 -14.10 -3.93 -22.92
N GLN A 82 -15.26 -4.48 -22.58
CA GLN A 82 -16.19 -3.87 -21.63
C GLN A 82 -15.67 -3.98 -20.20
N LEU A 83 -15.01 -5.09 -19.86
CA LEU A 83 -14.37 -5.26 -18.56
C LEU A 83 -13.20 -4.29 -18.35
N LEU A 84 -12.38 -4.08 -19.39
CA LEU A 84 -11.29 -3.11 -19.33
C LEU A 84 -11.81 -1.68 -19.14
N GLU A 85 -12.88 -1.32 -19.85
CA GLU A 85 -13.49 0.01 -19.73
C GLU A 85 -14.11 0.22 -18.35
N ALA A 86 -14.83 -0.76 -17.82
CA ALA A 86 -15.37 -0.72 -16.47
C ALA A 86 -14.27 -0.61 -15.40
N ALA A 87 -13.13 -1.28 -15.59
CA ALA A 87 -11.99 -1.20 -14.68
C ALA A 87 -11.39 0.21 -14.66
N LYS A 88 -11.20 0.85 -15.82
CA LYS A 88 -10.73 2.24 -15.92
C LYS A 88 -11.66 3.21 -15.21
N GLN A 89 -12.97 3.12 -15.47
CA GLN A 89 -13.97 3.99 -14.84
C GLN A 89 -13.95 3.87 -13.31
N ARG A 90 -13.82 2.65 -12.77
CA ARG A 90 -13.72 2.44 -11.33
C ARG A 90 -12.43 3.02 -10.75
N LEU A 91 -11.31 2.89 -11.46
CA LEU A 91 -10.03 3.47 -11.03
C LEU A 91 -10.16 4.99 -10.89
N GLU A 92 -10.72 5.66 -11.90
CA GLU A 92 -10.97 7.12 -11.87
C GLU A 92 -11.94 7.53 -10.77
N THR A 93 -12.96 6.71 -10.49
CA THR A 93 -13.99 7.06 -9.50
C THR A 93 -13.51 6.94 -8.06
N PHE A 94 -12.65 5.96 -7.76
CA PHE A 94 -12.33 5.59 -6.37
C PHE A 94 -10.87 5.79 -5.96
N HIS A 95 -9.95 5.95 -6.92
CA HIS A 95 -8.50 5.88 -6.67
C HIS A 95 -7.68 6.97 -7.39
N ALA A 96 -8.32 7.89 -8.11
CA ALA A 96 -7.68 9.06 -8.73
C ALA A 96 -7.79 10.31 -7.85
#